data_AF-A0A9E2RFE3-F1
#
_entry.id   AF-A0A9E2RFE3-F1
#
_cell.length_a   1.000
_cell.length_b   1.000
_cell.length_c   1.000
_cell.angle_alpha   90.00
_cell.angle_beta   90.00
_cell.angle_gamma   90.00
#
_symmetry.space_group_name_H-M   'P 1'
#
loop_
_entity.id
_entity.type
_entity.pdbx_description
1 polymer ?
#
loop_
_entity_poly.entity_id
_entity_poly.type
_entity_poly.pdbx_seq_one_letter_code
_entity_poly.pdbx_strand_id
1 'polypeptide(L)'
;METLLGISAIVTTAMLLLFVANGVFRREHDLMSYRTFFVVGFCFFYGLATVFVAFMEQAGFIYIPTGEGYLPLAICTPLFAIVYMVSDRFGGKLSVAQRIIPKLDIPPTTASLFLGIALCEIVAIIALTPLGDYFTALLAQVRPGLAACAAGLATYYLVSSKFNPIAWMIFLGVFTLSLLICVSGGTDRRFALSVFMVTAWVWYYFDLRYRSMANIVGKMAVAGGVVVFFLIFYSGFRNVSKDEWSFANRVEQFKTASTGPSVIRDDAVRSVLFQDAPINTLYIMENYPSTQALDPFNGLIFFVTNPIPRFLWENKPIALGVNLQQQFGINANLGPGIIGHGWSEGLWIGVAGYALFFGLLCGIIDRALKNNAANPFFMSVFGSSLGNVIGLPRGETSLFLVLWFSTTVASAMILGGMGMVMNPVFRSLPIVMPERVRNWLLGAEVEGADHEHDYGTTSDDSLQDPQVAQAYMEDAPRG
;
A
#
# COMPACT_ATOMS: atom_id res chain seq x y z
N MET A 1 19.30 -8.26 -28.32
CA MET A 1 18.25 -8.69 -27.36
C MET A 1 17.88 -7.58 -26.38
N GLU A 2 18.84 -6.82 -25.86
CA GLU A 2 18.60 -5.66 -24.98
C GLU A 2 17.60 -4.66 -25.55
N THR A 3 17.76 -4.28 -26.83
CA THR A 3 16.81 -3.39 -27.52
C THR A 3 15.37 -3.92 -27.49
N LEU A 4 15.18 -5.22 -27.67
CA LEU A 4 13.86 -5.85 -27.62
C LEU A 4 13.27 -5.79 -26.21
N LEU A 5 14.10 -6.06 -25.19
CA LEU A 5 13.72 -5.94 -23.78
C LEU A 5 13.27 -4.51 -23.43
N GLY A 6 14.07 -3.52 -23.84
CA GLY A 6 13.76 -2.11 -23.63
C GLY A 6 12.48 -1.67 -24.34
N ILE A 7 12.28 -2.04 -25.60
CA ILE A 7 11.04 -1.76 -26.35
C ILE A 7 9.84 -2.43 -25.67
N SER A 8 9.94 -3.71 -25.28
CA SER A 8 8.86 -4.43 -24.60
C SER A 8 8.46 -3.75 -23.29
N ALA A 9 9.44 -3.31 -22.50
CA ALA A 9 9.20 -2.59 -21.25
C ALA A 9 8.49 -1.24 -21.50
N ILE A 10 8.91 -0.46 -22.50
CA ILE A 10 8.25 0.81 -22.88
C ILE A 10 6.81 0.57 -23.30
N VAL A 11 6.57 -0.37 -24.22
CA VAL A 11 5.24 -0.68 -24.74
C VAL A 11 4.31 -1.17 -23.63
N THR A 12 4.79 -2.09 -22.78
CA THR A 12 4.00 -2.61 -21.65
C THR A 12 3.66 -1.50 -20.66
N THR A 13 4.61 -0.62 -20.34
CA THR A 13 4.40 0.53 -19.45
C THR A 13 3.37 1.49 -20.03
N ALA A 14 3.50 1.85 -21.31
CA ALA A 14 2.55 2.72 -22.00
C ALA A 14 1.14 2.11 -22.00
N MET A 15 1.02 0.81 -22.31
CA MET A 15 -0.26 0.08 -22.27
C MET A 15 -0.90 0.13 -20.88
N LEU A 16 -0.14 -0.15 -19.83
CA LEU A 16 -0.62 -0.13 -18.44
C LEU A 16 -1.05 1.27 -18.00
N LEU A 17 -0.27 2.30 -18.33
CA LEU A 17 -0.62 3.69 -18.02
C LEU A 17 -1.86 4.15 -18.79
N LEU A 18 -2.01 3.78 -20.07
CA LEU A 18 -3.20 4.06 -20.87
C LEU A 18 -4.44 3.33 -20.32
N PHE A 19 -4.28 2.08 -19.86
CA PHE A 19 -5.35 1.32 -19.22
C PHE A 19 -5.85 2.01 -17.95
N VAL A 20 -4.94 2.41 -17.05
CA VAL A 20 -5.28 3.17 -15.83
C VAL A 20 -5.91 4.51 -16.19
N ALA A 21 -5.28 5.28 -17.09
CA ALA A 21 -5.79 6.58 -17.50
C ALA A 21 -7.20 6.48 -18.09
N ASN A 22 -7.43 5.55 -19.03
CA ASN A 22 -8.74 5.34 -19.63
C ASN A 22 -9.80 4.95 -18.60
N GLY A 23 -9.49 4.04 -17.67
CA GLY A 23 -10.39 3.66 -16.58
C GLY A 23 -10.75 4.82 -15.65
N VAL A 24 -9.77 5.67 -15.33
CA VAL A 24 -9.94 6.85 -14.47
C VAL A 24 -10.74 7.95 -15.20
N PHE A 25 -10.43 8.24 -16.46
CA PHE A 25 -11.15 9.25 -17.25
C PHE A 25 -12.61 8.85 -17.52
N ARG A 26 -12.87 7.56 -17.72
CA ARG A 26 -14.24 7.02 -17.85
C ARG A 26 -14.97 6.85 -16.51
N ARG A 27 -14.29 7.09 -15.39
CA ARG A 27 -14.79 6.83 -14.02
C ARG A 27 -15.25 5.39 -13.80
N GLU A 28 -14.72 4.44 -14.57
CA GLU A 28 -14.94 3.00 -14.36
C GLU A 28 -14.18 2.52 -13.11
N HIS A 29 -13.05 3.17 -12.81
CA HIS A 29 -12.16 2.84 -11.72
C HIS A 29 -11.75 4.08 -10.93
N ASP A 30 -11.60 3.91 -9.61
CA ASP A 30 -11.07 4.95 -8.73
C ASP A 30 -9.57 5.16 -8.99
N LEU A 31 -9.14 6.42 -8.97
CA LEU A 31 -7.73 6.79 -9.17
C LEU A 31 -6.85 6.20 -8.07
N MET A 32 -7.28 6.32 -6.82
CA MET A 32 -6.64 5.68 -5.67
C MET A 32 -7.31 4.33 -5.44
N SER A 33 -6.91 3.32 -6.22
CA SER A 33 -7.33 1.92 -6.08
C SER A 33 -6.11 1.03 -5.93
N TYR A 34 -6.27 -0.15 -5.32
CA TYR A 34 -5.19 -1.14 -5.17
C TYR A 34 -4.59 -1.49 -6.53
N ARG A 35 -5.44 -1.64 -7.54
CA ARG A 35 -5.01 -1.84 -8.92
C ARG A 35 -4.08 -0.73 -9.40
N THR A 36 -4.47 0.54 -9.23
CA THR A 36 -3.64 1.67 -9.67
C THR A 36 -2.30 1.67 -8.95
N PHE A 37 -2.29 1.44 -7.63
CA PHE A 37 -1.04 1.39 -6.86
C PHE A 37 -0.12 0.26 -7.29
N PHE A 38 -0.67 -0.94 -7.52
CA PHE A 38 0.09 -2.08 -8.02
C PHE A 38 0.63 -1.81 -9.42
N VAL A 39 -0.18 -1.29 -10.34
CA VAL A 39 0.22 -0.97 -11.72
C VAL A 39 1.29 0.12 -11.75
N VAL A 40 1.15 1.19 -10.95
CA VAL A 40 2.18 2.24 -10.83
C VAL A 40 3.49 1.64 -10.31
N GLY A 41 3.42 0.77 -9.29
CA GLY A 41 4.57 0.00 -8.81
C GLY A 41 5.22 -0.82 -9.92
N PHE A 42 4.42 -1.55 -10.70
CA PHE A 42 4.92 -2.40 -11.78
C PHE A 42 5.57 -1.58 -12.91
N CYS A 43 4.93 -0.49 -13.33
CA CYS A 43 5.48 0.46 -14.29
C CYS A 43 6.81 1.06 -13.82
N PHE A 44 6.95 1.32 -12.52
CA PHE A 44 8.20 1.86 -11.97
C PHE A 44 9.30 0.80 -11.86
N PHE A 45 9.00 -0.34 -11.25
CA PHE A 45 9.98 -1.36 -10.89
C PHE A 45 10.32 -2.36 -12.00
N TYR A 46 9.43 -2.57 -12.97
CA TYR A 46 9.69 -3.39 -14.15
C TYR A 46 9.62 -2.60 -15.45
N GLY A 47 8.78 -1.57 -15.55
CA GLY A 47 8.74 -0.74 -16.75
C GLY A 47 10.02 0.10 -16.89
N LEU A 48 10.09 1.18 -16.11
CA LEU A 48 11.19 2.15 -16.15
C LEU A 48 12.55 1.51 -15.82
N ALA A 49 12.61 0.66 -14.79
CA ALA A 49 13.86 0.03 -14.39
C ALA A 49 14.45 -0.89 -15.49
N THR A 50 13.61 -1.64 -16.22
CA THR A 50 14.06 -2.51 -17.31
C THR A 50 14.57 -1.68 -18.50
N VAL A 51 13.96 -0.52 -18.77
CA VAL A 51 14.46 0.43 -19.78
C VAL A 51 15.87 0.90 -19.43
N PHE A 52 16.14 1.18 -18.15
CA PHE A 52 17.48 1.54 -17.71
C PHE A 52 18.49 0.40 -17.83
N VAL A 53 18.10 -0.83 -17.50
CA VAL A 53 18.95 -2.01 -17.72
C VAL A 53 19.26 -2.19 -19.21
N ALA A 54 18.26 -2.03 -20.08
CA ALA A 54 18.38 -2.28 -21.51
C ALA A 54 19.17 -1.21 -22.30
N PHE A 55 19.13 0.07 -21.88
CA PHE A 55 19.69 1.17 -22.68
C PHE A 55 20.79 1.98 -21.99
N MET A 56 20.92 1.91 -20.66
CA MET A 56 21.90 2.72 -19.92
C MET A 56 23.07 1.89 -19.40
N GLU A 57 23.30 0.70 -19.98
CA GLU A 57 24.38 -0.24 -19.60
C GLU A 57 24.50 -0.38 -18.08
N GLN A 58 23.36 -0.51 -17.40
CA GLN A 58 23.36 -0.85 -15.98
C GLN A 58 23.66 -2.33 -15.79
N ALA A 59 24.92 -2.68 -15.98
CA ALA A 59 25.50 -3.77 -15.21
C ALA A 59 25.42 -3.35 -13.75
N GLY A 60 24.51 -3.95 -12.99
CA GLY A 60 24.54 -3.80 -11.54
C GLY A 60 25.93 -4.22 -11.06
N PHE A 61 26.48 -3.55 -10.04
CA PHE A 61 27.77 -3.94 -9.45
C PHE A 61 27.80 -5.43 -9.03
N ILE A 62 26.62 -6.02 -8.85
CA ILE A 62 26.39 -7.38 -8.37
C ILE A 62 26.37 -8.40 -9.51
N TYR A 63 25.79 -8.05 -10.67
CA TYR A 63 25.55 -9.00 -11.75
C TYR A 63 25.61 -8.37 -13.14
N ILE A 64 26.31 -9.03 -14.05
CA ILE A 64 26.36 -8.71 -15.48
C ILE A 64 25.59 -9.80 -16.21
N PRO A 65 24.42 -9.49 -16.81
CA PRO A 65 23.64 -10.47 -17.57
C PRO A 65 24.42 -11.06 -18.74
N THR A 66 24.29 -12.36 -18.95
CA THR A 66 24.87 -13.07 -20.11
C THR A 66 24.08 -12.82 -21.39
N GLY A 67 22.81 -12.41 -21.24
CA GLY A 67 21.89 -12.04 -22.30
C GLY A 67 20.85 -13.10 -22.62
N GLU A 68 20.98 -14.31 -22.06
CA GLU A 68 20.00 -15.39 -22.20
C GLU A 68 18.66 -15.03 -21.54
N GLY A 69 18.68 -14.25 -20.45
CA GLY A 69 17.48 -13.84 -19.71
C GLY A 69 16.71 -12.69 -20.35
N TYR A 70 17.31 -11.97 -21.31
CA TYR A 70 16.67 -10.80 -21.92
C TYR A 70 15.40 -11.12 -22.69
N LEU A 71 15.40 -12.19 -23.50
CA LEU A 71 14.23 -12.60 -24.26
C LEU A 71 13.10 -13.10 -23.34
N PRO A 72 13.34 -14.01 -22.38
CA PRO A 72 12.35 -14.40 -21.39
C PRO A 72 11.73 -13.20 -20.66
N LEU A 73 12.54 -12.27 -20.15
CA LEU A 73 12.02 -11.10 -19.44
C LEU A 73 11.18 -10.19 -20.36
N ALA A 74 11.60 -10.02 -21.61
CA ALA A 74 10.87 -9.25 -22.61
C ALA A 74 9.48 -9.84 -22.92
N ILE A 75 9.31 -11.15 -22.78
CA ILE A 75 8.02 -11.84 -22.98
C ILE A 75 7.21 -11.89 -21.68
N CYS A 76 7.85 -12.21 -20.55
CA CYS A 76 7.21 -12.30 -19.24
C CYS A 76 6.58 -10.98 -18.80
N THR A 77 7.19 -9.85 -19.10
CA THR A 77 6.68 -8.52 -18.70
C THR A 77 5.30 -8.22 -19.28
N PRO A 78 5.06 -8.26 -20.62
CA PRO A 78 3.72 -8.09 -21.18
C PRO A 78 2.78 -9.24 -20.82
N LEU A 79 3.27 -10.49 -20.76
CA LEU A 79 2.44 -11.64 -20.34
C LEU A 79 1.86 -11.42 -18.94
N PHE A 80 2.70 -11.02 -17.98
CA PHE A 80 2.29 -10.71 -16.62
C PHE A 80 1.22 -9.62 -16.62
N ALA A 81 1.46 -8.51 -17.33
CA ALA A 81 0.52 -7.39 -17.41
C ALA A 81 -0.85 -7.82 -17.97
N ILE A 82 -0.87 -8.59 -19.06
CA ILE A 82 -2.11 -9.05 -19.70
C ILE A 82 -2.89 -9.99 -18.76
N VAL A 83 -2.24 -11.01 -18.20
CA VAL A 83 -2.89 -11.95 -17.27
C VAL A 83 -3.39 -11.23 -16.02
N TYR A 84 -2.61 -10.30 -15.48
CA TYR A 84 -3.01 -9.46 -14.36
C TYR A 84 -4.29 -8.67 -14.65
N MET A 85 -4.35 -7.93 -15.77
CA MET A 85 -5.51 -7.11 -16.13
C MET A 85 -6.79 -7.94 -16.32
N VAL A 86 -6.67 -9.10 -16.97
CA VAL A 86 -7.79 -10.03 -17.14
C VAL A 86 -8.28 -10.53 -15.78
N SER A 87 -7.36 -10.94 -14.92
CA SER A 87 -7.64 -11.52 -13.61
C SER A 87 -8.23 -10.51 -12.64
N ASP A 88 -7.74 -9.27 -12.65
CA ASP A 88 -8.30 -8.17 -11.88
C ASP A 88 -9.75 -7.88 -12.25
N ARG A 89 -10.08 -7.90 -13.55
CA ARG A 89 -11.47 -7.76 -13.99
C ARG A 89 -12.37 -8.89 -13.48
N PHE A 90 -11.85 -10.12 -13.41
CA PHE A 90 -12.57 -11.25 -12.81
C PHE A 90 -12.70 -11.11 -11.29
N GLY A 91 -11.64 -10.68 -10.60
CA GLY A 91 -11.64 -10.43 -9.15
C GLY A 91 -12.72 -9.43 -8.74
N GLY A 92 -12.88 -8.36 -9.52
CA GLY A 92 -13.95 -7.38 -9.32
C GLY A 92 -15.38 -7.94 -9.47
N LYS A 93 -15.55 -9.14 -10.05
CA LYS A 93 -16.85 -9.82 -10.17
C LYS A 93 -17.09 -10.89 -9.10
N LEU A 94 -16.07 -11.29 -8.34
CA LEU A 94 -16.18 -12.31 -7.29
C LEU A 94 -16.76 -11.74 -5.99
N SER A 95 -18.10 -11.77 -5.86
CA SER A 95 -18.81 -11.28 -4.67
C SER A 95 -18.60 -12.17 -3.43
N VAL A 96 -18.33 -13.47 -3.61
CA VAL A 96 -18.18 -14.43 -2.51
C VAL A 96 -16.99 -14.07 -1.62
N ALA A 97 -15.88 -13.60 -2.21
CA ALA A 97 -14.69 -13.22 -1.47
C ALA A 97 -14.93 -12.03 -0.51
N GLN A 98 -15.91 -11.17 -0.83
CA GLN A 98 -16.27 -10.03 0.03
C GLN A 98 -16.88 -10.45 1.36
N ARG A 99 -17.37 -11.69 1.48
CA ARG A 99 -17.94 -12.22 2.73
C ARG A 99 -16.88 -12.48 3.80
N ILE A 100 -15.62 -12.64 3.38
CA ILE A 100 -14.48 -12.94 4.27
C ILE A 100 -13.83 -11.64 4.78
N ILE A 101 -14.04 -10.54 4.07
CA ILE A 101 -13.44 -9.24 4.41
C ILE A 101 -14.23 -8.60 5.56
N PRO A 102 -13.58 -8.21 6.67
CA PRO A 102 -14.26 -7.60 7.81
C PRO A 102 -14.80 -6.22 7.44
N LYS A 103 -16.08 -5.96 7.71
CA LYS A 103 -16.74 -4.70 7.36
C LYS A 103 -16.43 -3.53 8.30
N LEU A 104 -16.01 -3.81 9.54
CA LEU A 104 -15.72 -2.81 10.58
C LEU A 104 -16.87 -1.79 10.77
N ASP A 105 -18.07 -2.29 11.08
CA ASP A 105 -19.28 -1.47 11.26
C ASP A 105 -19.25 -0.65 12.57
N ILE A 106 -18.45 0.41 12.56
CA ILE A 106 -18.19 1.30 13.69
C ILE A 106 -18.65 2.71 13.27
N PRO A 107 -19.63 3.31 13.97
CA PRO A 107 -20.09 4.67 13.69
C PRO A 107 -18.93 5.66 13.83
N PRO A 108 -18.63 6.51 12.84
CA PRO A 108 -17.47 7.38 12.88
C PRO A 108 -17.73 8.64 13.71
N THR A 109 -17.84 8.46 15.02
CA THR A 109 -17.99 9.54 16.02
C THR A 109 -16.63 10.04 16.47
N THR A 110 -16.55 11.25 17.03
CA THR A 110 -15.28 11.79 17.58
C THR A 110 -14.62 10.82 18.57
N ALA A 111 -15.41 10.21 19.45
CA ALA A 111 -14.92 9.25 20.44
C ALA A 111 -14.35 7.98 19.80
N SER A 112 -15.05 7.41 18.81
CA SER A 112 -14.58 6.22 18.10
C SER A 112 -13.29 6.47 17.30
N LEU A 113 -13.16 7.65 16.68
CA LEU A 113 -11.97 8.03 15.93
C LEU A 113 -10.78 8.21 16.87
N PHE A 114 -10.95 8.94 17.98
CA PHE A 114 -9.87 9.16 18.94
C PHE A 114 -9.45 7.89 19.67
N LEU A 115 -10.40 7.02 20.03
CA LEU A 115 -10.06 5.72 20.62
C LEU A 115 -9.33 4.84 19.60
N GLY A 116 -9.78 4.81 18.33
CA GLY A 116 -9.11 4.06 17.27
C GLY A 116 -7.69 4.55 16.99
N ILE A 117 -7.49 5.87 16.92
CA ILE A 117 -6.15 6.50 16.81
C ILE A 117 -5.28 6.10 17.99
N ALA A 118 -5.78 6.26 19.22
CA ALA A 118 -5.03 5.98 20.44
C ALA A 118 -4.64 4.51 20.53
N LEU A 119 -5.55 3.58 20.27
CA LEU A 119 -5.26 2.14 20.31
C LEU A 119 -4.20 1.74 19.29
N CYS A 120 -4.31 2.22 18.04
CA CYS A 120 -3.32 1.94 17.01
C CYS A 120 -1.93 2.52 17.36
N GLU A 121 -1.86 3.77 17.83
CA GLU A 121 -0.59 4.40 18.23
C GLU A 121 0.02 3.75 19.46
N ILE A 122 -0.76 3.46 20.50
CA ILE A 122 -0.27 2.80 21.72
C ILE A 122 0.33 1.44 21.39
N VAL A 123 -0.35 0.61 20.59
CA VAL A 123 0.18 -0.70 20.19
C VAL A 123 1.43 -0.53 19.31
N ALA A 124 1.45 0.46 18.41
CA ALA A 124 2.63 0.75 17.59
C ALA A 124 3.84 1.22 18.43
N ILE A 125 3.61 1.98 19.50
CA ILE A 125 4.65 2.40 20.45
C ILE A 125 5.12 1.21 21.30
N ILE A 126 4.20 0.39 21.83
CA ILE A 126 4.57 -0.82 22.59
C ILE A 126 5.44 -1.75 21.73
N ALA A 127 5.17 -1.81 20.43
CA ALA A 127 5.97 -2.56 19.46
C ALA A 127 7.40 -2.01 19.20
N LEU A 128 7.79 -0.91 19.86
CA LEU A 128 9.19 -0.45 19.93
C LEU A 128 9.94 -1.09 21.10
N THR A 129 9.23 -1.57 22.11
CA THR A 129 9.82 -2.21 23.28
C THR A 129 10.21 -3.65 22.95
N PRO A 130 11.42 -4.10 23.32
CA PRO A 130 11.81 -5.50 23.16
C PRO A 130 11.00 -6.38 24.12
N LEU A 131 10.02 -7.13 23.60
CA LEU A 131 9.15 -8.05 24.36
C LEU A 131 9.60 -9.52 24.24
N GLY A 132 10.87 -9.73 23.91
CA GLY A 132 11.46 -11.04 23.55
C GLY A 132 11.53 -11.26 22.04
N ASP A 133 12.39 -12.17 21.59
CA ASP A 133 12.79 -12.29 20.19
C ASP A 133 11.62 -12.49 19.23
N TYR A 134 10.68 -13.37 19.59
CA TYR A 134 9.53 -13.69 18.73
C TYR A 134 8.49 -12.56 18.67
N PHE A 135 8.03 -12.07 19.82
CA PHE A 135 7.03 -11.01 19.86
C PHE A 135 7.56 -9.73 19.25
N THR A 136 8.84 -9.41 19.45
CA THR A 136 9.49 -8.25 18.82
C THR A 136 9.47 -8.38 17.30
N ALA A 137 9.79 -9.57 16.75
CA ALA A 137 9.75 -9.80 15.31
C ALA A 137 8.34 -9.72 14.72
N LEU A 138 7.32 -10.24 15.42
CA LEU A 138 5.93 -10.16 14.99
C LEU A 138 5.41 -8.71 15.03
N LEU A 139 5.66 -8.02 16.14
CA LEU A 139 5.23 -6.64 16.33
C LEU A 139 5.94 -5.68 15.36
N ALA A 140 7.20 -5.93 15.02
CA ALA A 140 7.93 -5.16 14.02
C ALA A 140 7.27 -5.24 12.62
N GLN A 141 6.56 -6.32 12.29
CA GLN A 141 5.87 -6.47 11.00
C GLN A 141 4.61 -5.60 10.91
N VAL A 142 3.86 -5.47 12.01
CA VAL A 142 2.57 -4.77 12.04
C VAL A 142 2.68 -3.31 12.49
N ARG A 143 3.73 -2.96 13.26
CA ARG A 143 3.92 -1.63 13.85
C ARG A 143 3.78 -0.49 12.84
N PRO A 144 4.47 -0.50 11.68
CA PRO A 144 4.36 0.63 10.74
C PRO A 144 2.96 0.77 10.16
N GLY A 145 2.28 -0.35 9.98
CA GLY A 145 0.92 -0.42 9.52
C GLY A 145 -0.09 0.18 10.50
N LEU A 146 0.08 -0.11 11.79
CA LEU A 146 -0.76 0.47 12.85
C LEU A 146 -0.59 1.99 12.94
N ALA A 147 0.65 2.47 12.88
CA ALA A 147 0.94 3.90 12.80
C ALA A 147 0.28 4.54 11.56
N ALA A 148 0.47 3.97 10.36
CA ALA A 148 -0.20 4.44 9.16
C ALA A 148 -1.74 4.43 9.28
N CYS A 149 -2.33 3.40 9.89
CA CYS A 149 -3.76 3.35 10.13
C CYS A 149 -4.24 4.51 11.03
N ALA A 150 -3.48 4.84 12.09
CA ALA A 150 -3.79 5.98 12.95
C ALA A 150 -3.73 7.31 12.18
N ALA A 151 -2.70 7.51 11.36
CA ALA A 151 -2.61 8.67 10.47
C ALA A 151 -3.78 8.76 9.48
N GLY A 152 -4.27 7.63 8.98
CA GLY A 152 -5.48 7.55 8.16
C GLY A 152 -6.73 8.05 8.88
N LEU A 153 -6.97 7.57 10.10
CA LEU A 153 -8.10 8.01 10.93
C LEU A 153 -8.01 9.50 11.30
N ALA A 154 -6.80 9.99 11.63
CA ALA A 154 -6.57 11.40 11.92
C ALA A 154 -6.81 12.27 10.67
N THR A 155 -6.46 11.77 9.48
CA THR A 155 -6.77 12.43 8.20
C THR A 155 -8.27 12.53 7.97
N TYR A 156 -9.03 11.48 8.26
CA TYR A 156 -10.50 11.51 8.17
C TYR A 156 -11.10 12.58 9.09
N TYR A 157 -10.64 12.64 10.34
CA TYR A 157 -11.08 13.66 11.30
C TYR A 157 -10.77 15.07 10.80
N LEU A 158 -9.55 15.29 10.28
CA LEU A 158 -9.16 16.57 9.67
C LEU A 158 -10.07 16.94 8.50
N VAL A 159 -10.31 16.04 7.56
CA VAL A 159 -11.16 16.32 6.38
C VAL A 159 -12.59 16.63 6.80
N SER A 160 -13.08 15.98 7.86
CA SER A 160 -14.41 16.23 8.44
C SER A 160 -14.51 17.55 9.20
N SER A 161 -13.39 18.15 9.60
CA SER A 161 -13.31 19.37 10.41
C SER A 161 -12.19 20.31 9.95
N LYS A 162 -12.05 20.50 8.63
CA LYS A 162 -10.89 21.15 7.98
C LYS A 162 -10.57 22.58 8.43
N PHE A 163 -11.55 23.28 9.02
CA PHE A 163 -11.38 24.64 9.55
C PHE A 163 -11.14 24.69 11.06
N ASN A 164 -11.19 23.54 11.74
CA ASN A 164 -10.93 23.45 13.17
C ASN A 164 -9.40 23.35 13.42
N PRO A 165 -8.78 24.31 14.11
CA PRO A 165 -7.34 24.26 14.40
C PRO A 165 -6.95 23.05 15.27
N ILE A 166 -7.85 22.55 16.12
CA ILE A 166 -7.61 21.35 16.95
C ILE A 166 -7.49 20.12 16.05
N ALA A 167 -8.30 20.02 14.99
CA ALA A 167 -8.22 18.90 14.04
C ALA A 167 -6.87 18.89 13.30
N TRP A 168 -6.35 20.07 12.94
CA TRP A 168 -5.00 20.21 12.39
C TRP A 168 -3.92 19.80 13.39
N MET A 169 -4.03 20.23 14.65
CA MET A 169 -3.07 19.86 15.69
C MET A 169 -3.02 18.35 15.91
N ILE A 170 -4.19 17.69 16.00
CA ILE A 170 -4.29 16.24 16.14
C ILE A 170 -3.68 15.53 14.93
N PHE A 171 -4.05 15.95 13.72
CA PHE A 171 -3.49 15.38 12.50
C PHE A 171 -1.98 15.51 12.45
N LEU A 172 -1.43 16.72 12.66
CA LEU A 172 0.02 16.95 12.60
C LEU A 172 0.77 16.15 13.69
N GLY A 173 0.20 16.07 14.89
CA GLY A 173 0.76 15.28 16.00
C GLY A 173 0.82 13.79 15.66
N VAL A 174 -0.31 13.19 15.26
CA VAL A 174 -0.41 11.77 14.90
C VAL A 174 0.45 11.46 13.67
N PHE A 175 0.36 12.27 12.61
CA PHE A 175 1.14 12.08 11.39
C PHE A 175 2.65 12.09 11.66
N THR A 176 3.13 13.04 12.46
CA THR A 176 4.55 13.15 12.81
C THR A 176 5.00 11.97 13.66
N LEU A 177 4.22 11.59 14.67
CA LEU A 177 4.50 10.43 15.52
C LEU A 177 4.52 9.14 14.70
N SER A 178 3.52 8.94 13.84
CA SER A 178 3.45 7.80 12.92
C SER A 178 4.66 7.71 11.99
N LEU A 179 5.12 8.84 11.44
CA LEU A 179 6.35 8.87 10.63
C LEU A 179 7.57 8.47 11.45
N LEU A 180 7.71 8.99 12.67
CA LEU A 180 8.79 8.66 13.58
C LEU A 180 8.81 7.17 13.94
N ILE A 181 7.64 6.59 14.22
CA ILE A 181 7.49 5.15 14.48
C ILE A 181 7.93 4.34 13.26
N CYS A 182 7.50 4.74 12.05
CA CYS A 182 7.83 4.04 10.80
C CYS A 182 9.32 4.08 10.44
N VAL A 183 10.04 5.15 10.80
CA VAL A 183 11.50 5.25 10.55
C VAL A 183 12.35 4.71 11.71
N SER A 184 11.75 4.51 12.89
CA SER A 184 12.40 3.82 13.99
C SER A 184 12.44 2.31 13.72
N GLY A 185 13.59 1.68 13.89
CA GLY A 185 13.78 0.23 13.75
C GLY A 185 13.89 -0.35 12.32
N GLY A 186 13.90 0.46 11.25
CA GLY A 186 14.15 -0.04 9.87
C GLY A 186 14.69 1.02 8.90
N THR A 187 15.49 0.62 7.90
CA THR A 187 16.01 1.50 6.82
C THR A 187 15.01 1.61 5.66
N ASP A 188 13.85 0.97 5.83
CA ASP A 188 12.84 0.76 4.83
C ASP A 188 11.96 2.00 4.67
N ARG A 189 12.22 2.77 3.60
CA ARG A 189 11.42 3.95 3.22
C ARG A 189 9.94 3.64 2.94
N ARG A 190 9.58 2.37 2.69
CA ARG A 190 8.21 1.92 2.36
C ARG A 190 7.22 2.16 3.50
N PHE A 191 7.69 2.12 4.74
CA PHE A 191 6.85 2.30 5.91
C PHE A 191 6.44 3.76 6.06
N ALA A 192 7.40 4.68 5.96
CA ALA A 192 7.09 6.11 5.90
C ALA A 192 6.21 6.45 4.68
N LEU A 193 6.50 5.85 3.51
CA LEU A 193 5.65 5.99 2.33
C LEU A 193 4.20 5.59 2.61
N SER A 194 3.96 4.54 3.40
CA SER A 194 2.60 4.10 3.74
C SER A 194 1.83 5.15 4.55
N VAL A 195 2.49 5.89 5.45
CA VAL A 195 1.89 7.01 6.20
C VAL A 195 1.49 8.16 5.26
N PHE A 196 2.31 8.50 4.28
CA PHE A 196 1.92 9.50 3.29
C PHE A 196 0.79 9.03 2.37
N MET A 197 0.88 7.77 1.91
CA MET A 197 -0.09 7.20 0.98
C MET A 197 -1.47 7.04 1.63
N VAL A 198 -1.57 6.61 2.89
CA VAL A 198 -2.85 6.50 3.60
C VAL A 198 -3.50 7.87 3.84
N THR A 199 -2.72 8.93 4.09
CA THR A 199 -3.24 10.30 4.15
C THR A 199 -3.83 10.73 2.80
N ALA A 200 -3.10 10.54 1.71
CA ALA A 200 -3.60 10.87 0.37
C ALA A 200 -4.82 10.01 -0.01
N TRP A 201 -4.82 8.74 0.39
CA TRP A 201 -5.90 7.78 0.18
C TRP A 201 -7.20 8.19 0.88
N VAL A 202 -7.14 8.45 2.19
CA VAL A 202 -8.31 8.85 2.97
C VAL A 202 -8.81 10.22 2.48
N TRP A 203 -7.91 11.17 2.21
CA TRP A 203 -8.31 12.45 1.63
C TRP A 203 -9.00 12.29 0.26
N TYR A 204 -8.53 11.34 -0.56
CA TYR A 204 -9.16 11.04 -1.83
C TYR A 204 -10.59 10.54 -1.66
N TYR A 205 -10.81 9.48 -0.87
CA TYR A 205 -12.14 8.87 -0.73
C TYR A 205 -13.18 9.80 -0.08
N PHE A 206 -12.75 10.67 0.83
CA PHE A 206 -13.65 11.49 1.64
C PHE A 206 -13.79 12.96 1.19
N ASP A 207 -12.97 13.42 0.22
CA ASP A 207 -13.10 14.78 -0.34
C ASP A 207 -12.80 14.86 -1.85
N LEU A 208 -11.69 14.29 -2.31
CA LEU A 208 -11.23 14.54 -3.70
C LEU A 208 -12.01 13.76 -4.74
N ARG A 209 -12.46 12.54 -4.45
CA ARG A 209 -13.18 11.64 -5.38
C ARG A 209 -14.37 12.31 -6.07
N TYR A 210 -15.01 13.25 -5.40
CA TYR A 210 -16.18 13.99 -5.88
C TYR A 210 -15.84 15.29 -6.64
N ARG A 211 -14.56 15.57 -6.89
CA ARG A 211 -14.09 16.78 -7.62
C ARG A 211 -13.89 16.49 -9.11
N SER A 212 -13.71 17.55 -9.89
CA SER A 212 -13.28 17.43 -11.29
C SER A 212 -11.89 16.79 -11.38
N MET A 213 -11.64 16.04 -12.45
CA MET A 213 -10.39 15.28 -12.63
C MET A 213 -9.15 16.19 -12.55
N ALA A 214 -9.20 17.38 -13.14
CA ALA A 214 -8.11 18.36 -13.08
C ALA A 214 -7.75 18.74 -11.63
N ASN A 215 -8.75 18.93 -10.76
CA ASN A 215 -8.53 19.23 -9.35
C ASN A 215 -7.95 18.03 -8.59
N ILE A 216 -8.42 16.82 -8.90
CA ILE A 216 -7.90 15.58 -8.30
C ILE A 216 -6.42 15.45 -8.67
N VAL A 217 -6.10 15.46 -9.96
CA VAL A 217 -4.74 15.29 -10.48
C VAL A 217 -3.82 16.37 -9.92
N GLY A 218 -4.22 17.65 -9.94
CA GLY A 218 -3.39 18.75 -9.42
C GLY A 218 -3.05 18.58 -7.94
N LYS A 219 -4.03 18.23 -7.10
CA LYS A 219 -3.80 18.01 -5.67
C LYS A 219 -2.98 16.76 -5.37
N MET A 220 -3.25 15.67 -6.09
CA MET A 220 -2.50 14.43 -5.95
C MET A 220 -1.05 14.59 -6.44
N ALA A 221 -0.82 15.42 -7.46
CA ALA A 221 0.53 15.76 -7.92
C ALA A 221 1.31 16.54 -6.84
N VAL A 222 0.68 17.50 -6.15
CA VAL A 222 1.29 18.20 -5.01
C VAL A 222 1.62 17.23 -3.88
N ALA A 223 0.66 16.38 -3.49
CA ALA A 223 0.90 15.36 -2.46
C ALA A 223 2.03 14.40 -2.86
N GLY A 224 2.04 13.93 -4.11
CA GLY A 224 3.11 13.09 -4.66
C GLY A 224 4.47 13.80 -4.66
N GLY A 225 4.51 15.09 -4.97
CA GLY A 225 5.73 15.91 -4.90
C GLY A 225 6.31 15.98 -3.48
N VAL A 226 5.46 16.18 -2.47
CA VAL A 226 5.87 16.16 -1.05
C VAL A 226 6.45 14.80 -0.67
N VAL A 227 5.83 13.70 -1.13
CA VAL A 227 6.33 12.34 -0.87
C VAL A 227 7.68 12.11 -1.52
N VAL A 228 7.82 12.45 -2.81
CA VAL A 228 9.10 12.31 -3.53
C VAL A 228 10.19 13.12 -2.84
N PHE A 229 9.90 14.37 -2.47
CA PHE A 229 10.82 15.21 -1.71
C PHE A 229 11.24 14.55 -0.40
N PHE A 230 10.29 14.06 0.40
CA PHE A 230 10.58 13.34 1.63
C PHE A 230 11.43 12.09 1.39
N LEU A 231 11.13 11.29 0.37
CA LEU A 231 11.89 10.07 0.06
C LEU A 231 13.33 10.36 -0.38
N ILE A 232 13.54 11.42 -1.18
CA ILE A 232 14.87 11.89 -1.57
C ILE A 232 15.63 12.33 -0.32
N PHE A 233 15.02 13.18 0.51
CA PHE A 233 15.60 13.68 1.75
C PHE A 233 15.96 12.53 2.70
N TYR A 234 15.03 11.62 2.97
CA TYR A 234 15.24 10.46 3.84
C TYR A 234 16.33 9.51 3.31
N SER A 235 16.42 9.34 1.99
CA SER A 235 17.44 8.49 1.37
C SER A 235 18.86 9.02 1.57
N GLY A 236 19.03 10.35 1.71
CA GLY A 236 20.33 10.98 1.99
C GLY A 236 20.92 10.61 3.35
N PHE A 237 20.08 10.39 4.37
CA PHE A 237 20.55 10.27 5.75
C PHE A 237 20.48 8.87 6.34
N ARG A 238 19.71 7.97 5.72
CA ARG A 238 19.57 6.59 6.21
C ARG A 238 20.88 5.79 6.28
N ASN A 239 21.93 6.23 5.57
CA ASN A 239 23.21 5.52 5.45
C ASN A 239 24.29 5.96 6.47
N VAL A 240 24.00 6.90 7.37
CA VAL A 240 25.04 7.59 8.16
C VAL A 240 25.57 6.78 9.37
N SER A 241 24.81 5.84 9.94
CA SER A 241 25.38 4.87 10.89
C SER A 241 24.51 3.62 11.02
N LYS A 242 25.13 2.44 10.99
CA LYS A 242 24.45 1.14 11.18
C LYS A 242 24.47 0.67 12.64
N ASP A 243 25.28 1.30 13.49
CA ASP A 243 25.75 0.63 14.70
C ASP A 243 24.81 0.74 15.91
N GLU A 244 23.85 1.67 15.94
CA GLU A 244 22.84 1.69 17.03
C GLU A 244 21.49 2.28 16.57
N TRP A 245 20.45 1.45 16.57
CA TRP A 245 19.11 1.78 16.12
C TRP A 245 18.25 2.34 17.26
N SER A 246 18.64 3.48 17.82
CA SER A 246 17.83 4.18 18.83
C SER A 246 17.02 5.31 18.22
N PHE A 247 15.88 5.65 18.84
CA PHE A 247 15.09 6.83 18.48
C PHE A 247 15.92 8.12 18.58
N ALA A 248 16.74 8.25 19.62
CA ALA A 248 17.61 9.40 19.82
C ALA A 248 18.61 9.57 18.68
N ASN A 249 19.23 8.48 18.21
CA ASN A 249 20.19 8.50 17.12
C ASN A 249 19.53 8.92 15.80
N ARG A 250 18.26 8.59 15.56
CA ARG A 250 17.51 9.05 14.38
C ARG A 250 17.23 10.54 14.41
N VAL A 251 16.88 11.08 15.58
CA VAL A 251 16.70 12.53 15.75
C VAL A 251 18.03 13.26 15.54
N GLU A 252 19.13 12.73 16.08
CA GLU A 252 20.46 13.30 15.88
C GLU A 252 20.91 13.23 14.42
N GLN A 253 20.70 12.09 13.75
CA GLN A 253 20.94 11.97 12.31
C GLN A 253 20.17 13.02 11.52
N PHE A 254 18.90 13.26 11.85
CA PHE A 254 18.08 14.30 11.21
C PHE A 254 18.62 15.72 11.45
N LYS A 255 19.18 15.98 12.64
CA LYS A 255 19.82 17.25 12.95
C LYS A 255 21.09 17.44 12.14
N THR A 256 22.01 16.47 12.15
CA THR A 256 23.26 16.49 11.39
C THR A 256 23.00 16.62 9.89
N ALA A 257 22.01 15.87 9.42
CA ALA A 257 21.47 15.89 8.07
C ALA A 257 21.07 17.29 7.60
N SER A 258 20.26 17.99 8.40
CA SER A 258 19.75 19.32 8.07
C SER A 258 20.84 20.39 7.96
N THR A 259 22.00 20.16 8.59
CA THR A 259 23.12 21.10 8.63
C THR A 259 24.25 20.76 7.65
N GLY A 260 24.23 19.58 7.03
CA GLY A 260 25.31 19.12 6.15
C GLY A 260 25.18 19.66 4.71
N PRO A 261 26.27 20.07 4.05
CA PRO A 261 26.25 20.58 2.66
C PRO A 261 25.91 19.52 1.59
N SER A 262 25.61 18.27 1.96
CA SER A 262 25.45 17.12 1.07
C SER A 262 24.01 16.57 0.97
N VAL A 263 22.99 17.33 1.38
CA VAL A 263 21.58 16.87 1.44
C VAL A 263 21.04 16.39 0.09
N ILE A 264 21.55 16.94 -1.03
CA ILE A 264 21.14 16.55 -2.38
C ILE A 264 22.39 16.08 -3.13
N ARG A 265 22.82 14.85 -2.89
CA ARG A 265 23.79 14.18 -3.77
C ARG A 265 23.09 13.79 -5.07
N ASP A 266 23.79 13.91 -6.21
CA ASP A 266 23.32 13.41 -7.51
C ASP A 266 22.90 11.91 -7.44
N ASP A 267 23.49 11.17 -6.50
CA ASP A 267 23.16 9.78 -6.20
C ASP A 267 21.74 9.58 -5.64
N ALA A 268 21.09 10.60 -5.06
CA ALA A 268 19.79 10.44 -4.43
C ALA A 268 18.69 10.19 -5.47
N VAL A 269 18.61 11.03 -6.51
CA VAL A 269 17.68 10.82 -7.64
C VAL A 269 17.99 9.51 -8.34
N ARG A 270 19.29 9.23 -8.54
CA ARG A 270 19.79 7.99 -9.09
C ARG A 270 19.28 6.76 -8.31
N SER A 271 19.39 6.79 -6.98
CA SER A 271 18.95 5.70 -6.07
C SER A 271 17.44 5.54 -5.97
N VAL A 272 16.67 6.58 -6.32
CA VAL A 272 15.21 6.50 -6.39
C VAL A 272 14.79 5.90 -7.70
N LEU A 273 15.35 6.35 -8.84
CA LEU A 273 14.95 5.88 -10.16
C LEU A 273 15.52 4.50 -10.52
N PHE A 274 16.72 4.18 -10.06
CA PHE A 274 17.34 2.88 -10.32
C PHE A 274 16.88 1.84 -9.30
N GLN A 275 16.42 0.72 -9.84
CA GLN A 275 15.79 -0.36 -9.10
C GLN A 275 16.38 -1.67 -9.60
N ASP A 276 16.86 -2.50 -8.69
CA ASP A 276 17.63 -3.70 -9.02
C ASP A 276 16.75 -4.90 -9.41
N ALA A 277 15.42 -4.77 -9.33
CA ALA A 277 14.50 -5.89 -9.52
C ALA A 277 14.65 -6.57 -10.90
N PRO A 278 14.74 -5.85 -12.04
CA PRO A 278 14.97 -6.51 -13.32
C PRO A 278 16.32 -7.22 -13.42
N ILE A 279 17.39 -6.65 -12.83
CA ILE A 279 18.73 -7.27 -12.84
C ILE A 279 18.70 -8.58 -12.03
N ASN A 280 18.09 -8.57 -10.85
CA ASN A 280 17.93 -9.78 -10.04
C ASN A 280 17.03 -10.81 -10.75
N THR A 281 15.98 -10.36 -11.45
CA THR A 281 15.14 -11.25 -12.28
C THR A 281 15.93 -11.87 -13.42
N LEU A 282 16.81 -11.11 -14.09
CA LEU A 282 17.67 -11.64 -15.16
C LEU A 282 18.61 -12.72 -14.64
N TYR A 283 19.25 -12.49 -13.49
CA TYR A 283 20.05 -13.52 -12.83
C TYR A 283 19.25 -14.81 -12.60
N ILE A 284 18.03 -14.68 -12.04
CA ILE A 284 17.14 -15.83 -11.81
C ILE A 284 16.82 -16.52 -13.14
N MET A 285 16.50 -15.77 -14.19
CA MET A 285 16.14 -16.34 -15.50
C MET A 285 17.28 -17.11 -16.18
N GLU A 286 18.51 -16.67 -15.97
CA GLU A 286 19.70 -17.29 -16.57
C GLU A 286 20.19 -18.50 -15.77
N ASN A 287 19.86 -18.57 -14.47
CA ASN A 287 20.36 -19.60 -13.56
C ASN A 287 19.32 -20.66 -13.16
N TYR A 288 18.02 -20.40 -13.31
CA TYR A 288 16.96 -21.35 -12.96
C TYR A 288 16.27 -21.87 -14.23
N PRO A 289 16.28 -23.18 -14.54
CA PRO A 289 16.74 -24.31 -13.71
C PRO A 289 18.18 -24.78 -14.01
N SER A 290 18.96 -24.00 -14.77
CA SER A 290 20.24 -24.45 -15.35
C SER A 290 21.31 -24.77 -14.30
N THR A 291 21.57 -23.83 -13.39
CA THR A 291 22.57 -23.94 -12.33
C THR A 291 21.95 -24.06 -10.94
N GLN A 292 20.71 -23.56 -10.78
CA GLN A 292 19.94 -23.61 -9.55
C GLN A 292 18.64 -24.38 -9.78
N ALA A 293 18.23 -25.19 -8.80
CA ALA A 293 16.96 -25.90 -8.88
C ALA A 293 15.78 -24.93 -8.73
N LEU A 294 14.65 -25.25 -9.37
CA LEU A 294 13.38 -24.56 -9.10
C LEU A 294 12.96 -24.80 -7.64
N ASP A 295 12.24 -23.84 -7.07
CA ASP A 295 11.70 -23.91 -5.72
C ASP A 295 10.17 -23.75 -5.72
N PRO A 296 9.41 -24.78 -6.14
CA PRO A 296 7.99 -24.64 -6.40
C PRO A 296 7.20 -24.20 -5.16
N PHE A 297 6.35 -23.18 -5.34
CA PHE A 297 5.47 -22.63 -4.31
C PHE A 297 6.18 -21.99 -3.11
N ASN A 298 7.49 -21.70 -3.21
CA ASN A 298 8.24 -21.10 -2.10
C ASN A 298 7.56 -19.85 -1.53
N GLY A 299 7.08 -18.93 -2.37
CA GLY A 299 6.43 -17.72 -1.92
C GLY A 299 5.12 -17.96 -1.16
N LEU A 300 4.34 -18.98 -1.54
CA LEU A 300 3.12 -19.37 -0.83
C LEU A 300 3.46 -20.03 0.51
N ILE A 301 4.42 -20.96 0.51
CA ILE A 301 4.85 -21.63 1.74
C ILE A 301 5.46 -20.58 2.68
N PHE A 302 6.30 -19.68 2.17
CA PHE A 302 6.86 -18.58 2.94
C PHE A 302 5.75 -17.70 3.53
N PHE A 303 4.75 -17.31 2.75
CA PHE A 303 3.63 -16.50 3.25
C PHE A 303 2.90 -17.16 4.44
N VAL A 304 2.54 -18.44 4.30
CA VAL A 304 1.81 -19.19 5.35
C VAL A 304 2.68 -19.44 6.57
N THR A 305 3.97 -19.67 6.38
CA THR A 305 4.89 -20.10 7.43
C THR A 305 5.68 -18.94 8.04
N ASN A 306 5.61 -17.74 7.46
CA ASN A 306 6.33 -16.57 7.97
C ASN A 306 6.05 -16.26 9.45
N PRO A 307 4.80 -16.38 9.94
CA PRO A 307 4.50 -16.20 11.36
C PRO A 307 5.16 -17.24 12.27
N ILE A 308 5.54 -18.42 11.76
CA ILE A 308 6.18 -19.46 12.58
C ILE A 308 7.65 -19.08 12.83
N PRO A 309 8.10 -18.96 14.08
CA PRO A 309 9.50 -18.63 14.37
C PRO A 309 10.44 -19.78 13.99
N ARG A 310 11.67 -19.43 13.57
CA ARG A 310 12.68 -20.41 13.14
C ARG A 310 13.09 -21.40 14.24
N PHE A 311 12.99 -21.06 15.52
CA PHE A 311 13.28 -22.02 16.59
C PHE A 311 12.22 -23.13 16.72
N LEU A 312 10.99 -22.91 16.24
CA LEU A 312 9.95 -23.96 16.17
C LEU A 312 10.03 -24.75 14.86
N TRP A 313 10.59 -24.16 13.81
CA TRP A 313 10.80 -24.80 12.51
C TRP A 313 12.12 -24.33 11.90
N GLU A 314 13.18 -25.08 12.19
CA GLU A 314 14.54 -24.74 11.78
C GLU A 314 14.69 -24.70 10.25
N ASN A 315 14.15 -25.71 9.57
CA ASN A 315 14.15 -25.86 8.12
C ASN A 315 13.06 -25.04 7.39
N LYS A 316 12.55 -23.97 8.02
CA LYS A 316 11.56 -23.10 7.39
C LYS A 316 12.15 -22.45 6.13
N PRO A 317 11.38 -22.34 5.03
CA PRO A 317 11.86 -21.72 3.80
C PRO A 317 12.45 -20.33 4.05
N ILE A 318 13.45 -20.00 3.24
CA ILE A 318 14.10 -18.70 3.28
C ILE A 318 13.61 -17.87 2.09
N ALA A 319 13.53 -16.55 2.31
CA ALA A 319 13.13 -15.62 1.27
C ALA A 319 14.06 -15.74 0.06
N LEU A 320 13.53 -15.64 -1.15
CA LEU A 320 14.32 -15.74 -2.38
C LEU A 320 15.42 -14.67 -2.43
N GLY A 321 15.15 -13.46 -1.93
CA GLY A 321 16.15 -12.41 -1.78
C GLY A 321 17.32 -12.78 -0.84
N VAL A 322 17.13 -13.69 0.11
CA VAL A 322 18.22 -14.23 0.96
C VAL A 322 18.99 -15.32 0.23
N ASN A 323 18.32 -16.18 -0.55
CA ASN A 323 18.98 -17.13 -1.44
C ASN A 323 19.90 -16.40 -2.42
N LEU A 324 19.42 -15.33 -3.06
CA LEU A 324 20.22 -14.50 -3.96
C LEU A 324 21.44 -13.91 -3.26
N GLN A 325 21.30 -13.40 -2.03
CA GLN A 325 22.43 -12.89 -1.24
C GLN A 325 23.52 -13.94 -1.04
N GLN A 326 23.12 -15.17 -0.70
CA GLN A 326 24.05 -16.29 -0.53
C GLN A 326 24.71 -16.68 -1.86
N GLN A 327 23.94 -16.71 -2.95
CA GLN A 327 24.42 -17.04 -4.29
C GLN A 327 25.41 -16.00 -4.83
N PHE A 328 25.19 -14.71 -4.54
CA PHE A 328 26.12 -13.63 -4.90
C PHE A 328 27.25 -13.41 -3.89
N GLY A 329 27.19 -14.01 -2.69
CA GLY A 329 28.16 -13.78 -1.64
C GLY A 329 28.15 -12.35 -1.08
N ILE A 330 27.00 -11.66 -1.12
CA ILE A 330 26.87 -10.27 -0.64
C ILE A 330 25.79 -10.12 0.42
N ASN A 331 26.03 -9.25 1.40
CA ASN A 331 25.05 -8.90 2.43
C ASN A 331 24.28 -7.62 2.03
N ALA A 332 23.35 -7.75 1.09
CA ALA A 332 22.54 -6.65 0.56
C ALA A 332 21.07 -7.08 0.42
N ASN A 333 20.11 -6.19 0.66
CA ASN A 333 18.70 -6.52 0.46
C ASN A 333 18.38 -6.59 -1.03
N LEU A 334 18.30 -7.80 -1.59
CA LEU A 334 18.00 -8.06 -3.00
C LEU A 334 16.51 -8.34 -3.17
N GLY A 335 15.82 -7.48 -3.91
CA GLY A 335 14.46 -7.72 -4.36
C GLY A 335 14.49 -8.55 -5.64
N PRO A 336 14.10 -9.84 -5.64
CA PRO A 336 14.04 -10.66 -6.85
C PRO A 336 13.00 -10.17 -7.86
N GLY A 337 11.99 -9.45 -7.36
CA GLY A 337 10.86 -8.97 -8.14
C GLY A 337 9.84 -10.07 -8.41
N ILE A 338 8.60 -9.65 -8.70
CA ILE A 338 7.47 -10.57 -8.83
C ILE A 338 7.59 -11.54 -10.01
N ILE A 339 8.23 -11.12 -11.10
CA ILE A 339 8.51 -11.99 -12.25
C ILE A 339 9.65 -12.97 -11.89
N GLY A 340 10.67 -12.51 -11.17
CA GLY A 340 11.75 -13.37 -10.68
C GLY A 340 11.24 -14.48 -9.76
N HIS A 341 10.33 -14.15 -8.84
CA HIS A 341 9.62 -15.14 -8.02
C HIS A 341 8.91 -16.18 -8.90
N GLY A 342 8.01 -15.73 -9.78
CA GLY A 342 7.28 -16.65 -10.65
C GLY A 342 8.20 -17.53 -11.48
N TRP A 343 9.32 -17.00 -11.98
CA TRP A 343 10.28 -17.78 -12.76
C TRP A 343 10.98 -18.85 -11.91
N SER A 344 11.49 -18.50 -10.73
CA SER A 344 12.19 -19.43 -9.84
C SER A 344 11.30 -20.59 -9.33
N GLU A 345 9.99 -20.37 -9.23
CA GLU A 345 9.07 -21.38 -8.69
C GLU A 345 8.46 -22.27 -9.79
N GLY A 346 8.30 -21.77 -11.01
CA GLY A 346 7.59 -22.50 -12.05
C GLY A 346 7.75 -21.95 -13.47
N LEU A 347 8.85 -21.24 -13.75
CA LEU A 347 9.14 -20.62 -15.04
C LEU A 347 7.92 -19.78 -15.52
N TRP A 348 7.50 -19.98 -16.77
CA TRP A 348 6.33 -19.33 -17.36
C TRP A 348 5.04 -19.51 -16.56
N ILE A 349 4.80 -20.71 -16.03
CA ILE A 349 3.58 -21.04 -15.29
C ILE A 349 3.57 -20.27 -13.96
N GLY A 350 4.71 -20.19 -13.28
CA GLY A 350 4.82 -19.41 -12.04
C GLY A 350 4.60 -17.92 -12.29
N VAL A 351 5.18 -17.34 -13.35
CA VAL A 351 4.94 -15.93 -13.72
C VAL A 351 3.44 -15.67 -13.97
N ALA A 352 2.78 -16.53 -14.74
CA ALA A 352 1.34 -16.42 -14.98
C ALA A 352 0.51 -16.62 -13.70
N GLY A 353 0.91 -17.54 -12.83
CA GLY A 353 0.26 -17.81 -11.55
C GLY A 353 0.31 -16.61 -10.60
N TYR A 354 1.45 -15.94 -10.50
CA TYR A 354 1.60 -14.70 -9.74
C TYR A 354 0.73 -13.58 -10.33
N ALA A 355 0.73 -13.41 -11.65
CA ALA A 355 -0.12 -12.40 -12.32
C ALA A 355 -1.61 -12.65 -12.05
N LEU A 356 -2.06 -13.91 -12.14
CA LEU A 356 -3.43 -14.35 -11.85
C LEU A 356 -3.81 -14.04 -10.41
N PHE A 357 -2.98 -14.46 -9.45
CA PHE A 357 -3.22 -14.27 -8.03
C PHE A 357 -3.33 -12.79 -7.65
N PHE A 358 -2.35 -11.96 -8.02
CA PHE A 358 -2.35 -10.55 -7.67
C PHE A 358 -3.41 -9.74 -8.41
N GLY A 359 -3.75 -10.13 -9.65
CA GLY A 359 -4.88 -9.57 -10.37
C GLY A 359 -6.18 -9.83 -9.60
N LEU A 360 -6.50 -11.09 -9.31
CA LEU A 360 -7.69 -11.46 -8.54
C LEU A 360 -7.75 -10.74 -7.19
N LEU A 361 -6.64 -10.70 -6.45
CA LEU A 361 -6.54 -10.05 -5.16
C LEU A 361 -6.86 -8.55 -5.24
N CYS A 362 -6.25 -7.82 -6.17
CA CYS A 362 -6.51 -6.39 -6.36
C CYS A 362 -7.98 -6.14 -6.73
N GLY A 363 -8.54 -6.92 -7.66
CA GLY A 363 -9.93 -6.78 -8.07
C GLY A 363 -10.93 -7.05 -6.95
N ILE A 364 -10.67 -8.06 -6.11
CA ILE A 364 -11.50 -8.37 -4.93
C ILE A 364 -11.46 -7.22 -3.92
N ILE A 365 -10.26 -6.70 -3.62
CA ILE A 365 -10.07 -5.61 -2.66
C ILE A 365 -10.70 -4.31 -3.18
N ASP A 366 -10.48 -3.96 -4.44
CA ASP A 366 -11.07 -2.75 -5.05
C ASP A 366 -12.59 -2.77 -5.01
N ARG A 367 -13.20 -3.93 -5.25
CA ARG A 367 -14.66 -4.09 -5.09
C ARG A 367 -15.08 -3.91 -3.63
N ALA A 368 -14.33 -4.46 -2.68
CA ALA A 368 -14.62 -4.30 -1.25
C ALA A 368 -14.48 -2.84 -0.81
N LEU A 369 -13.46 -2.13 -1.30
CA LEU A 369 -13.26 -0.70 -1.08
C LEU A 369 -14.42 0.11 -1.64
N LYS A 370 -14.85 -0.15 -2.88
CA LYS A 370 -16.01 0.51 -3.47
C LYS A 370 -17.25 0.37 -2.58
N ASN A 371 -17.52 -0.84 -2.08
CA ASN A 371 -18.68 -1.13 -1.24
C ASN A 371 -18.60 -0.54 0.18
N ASN A 372 -17.42 -0.17 0.66
CA ASN A 372 -17.20 0.37 2.01
C ASN A 372 -16.58 1.77 1.98
N ALA A 373 -16.72 2.50 0.86
CA ALA A 373 -16.09 3.81 0.63
C ALA A 373 -16.44 4.87 1.68
N ALA A 374 -17.61 4.75 2.32
CA ALA A 374 -18.07 5.64 3.38
C ALA A 374 -17.49 5.30 4.77
N ASN A 375 -16.85 4.14 4.94
CA ASN A 375 -16.36 3.69 6.24
C ASN A 375 -14.88 4.09 6.42
N PRO A 376 -14.57 5.06 7.32
CA PRO A 376 -13.20 5.54 7.49
C PRO A 376 -12.27 4.52 8.16
N PHE A 377 -12.80 3.63 8.99
CA PHE A 377 -12.03 2.56 9.61
C PHE A 377 -11.58 1.56 8.55
N PHE A 378 -12.51 1.14 7.69
CA PHE A 378 -12.21 0.25 6.57
C PHE A 378 -11.17 0.87 5.62
N MET A 379 -11.36 2.13 5.24
CA MET A 379 -10.44 2.85 4.35
C MET A 379 -9.04 3.01 4.96
N SER A 380 -8.96 3.29 6.26
CA SER A 380 -7.66 3.44 6.94
C SER A 380 -6.92 2.11 7.07
N VAL A 381 -7.64 1.02 7.36
CA VAL A 381 -7.05 -0.33 7.46
C VAL A 381 -6.43 -0.77 6.14
N PHE A 382 -7.17 -0.67 5.04
CA PHE A 382 -6.64 -1.05 3.73
C PHE A 382 -5.66 0.00 3.16
N GLY A 383 -5.78 1.27 3.53
CA GLY A 383 -4.82 2.31 3.14
C GLY A 383 -3.48 2.22 3.87
N SER A 384 -3.44 1.61 5.07
CA SER A 384 -2.27 1.60 5.96
C SER A 384 -1.02 0.89 5.41
N SER A 385 -1.17 0.06 4.37
CA SER A 385 -0.08 -0.72 3.77
C SER A 385 0.14 -0.43 2.28
N LEU A 386 -0.35 0.70 1.77
CA LEU A 386 -0.20 1.04 0.34
C LEU A 386 1.26 1.13 -0.12
N GLY A 387 2.20 1.47 0.77
CA GLY A 387 3.63 1.44 0.43
C GLY A 387 4.14 0.02 0.15
N ASN A 388 3.59 -1.00 0.82
CA ASN A 388 3.88 -2.41 0.52
C ASN A 388 3.20 -2.83 -0.80
N VAL A 389 1.97 -2.38 -1.06
CA VAL A 389 1.24 -2.68 -2.30
C VAL A 389 1.99 -2.16 -3.53
N ILE A 390 2.44 -0.90 -3.50
CA ILE A 390 3.29 -0.32 -4.57
C ILE A 390 4.59 -1.13 -4.70
N GLY A 391 5.17 -1.59 -3.59
CA GLY A 391 6.42 -2.33 -3.56
C GLY A 391 6.33 -3.79 -4.04
N LEU A 392 5.12 -4.39 -4.09
CA LEU A 392 4.93 -5.82 -4.41
C LEU A 392 5.66 -6.28 -5.68
N PRO A 393 5.64 -5.52 -6.80
CA PRO A 393 6.38 -5.89 -7.99
C PRO A 393 7.90 -5.92 -7.81
N ARG A 394 8.47 -5.11 -6.91
CA ARG A 394 9.93 -4.97 -6.73
C ARG A 394 10.55 -6.05 -5.85
N GLY A 395 9.95 -6.24 -4.69
CA GLY A 395 10.65 -6.80 -3.53
C GLY A 395 10.67 -8.31 -3.48
N GLU A 396 10.92 -8.81 -2.28
CA GLU A 396 10.52 -10.16 -1.88
C GLU A 396 8.98 -10.17 -1.80
N THR A 397 8.32 -10.59 -2.89
CA THR A 397 6.87 -10.47 -3.06
C THR A 397 6.11 -11.16 -1.94
N SER A 398 6.58 -12.34 -1.51
CA SER A 398 6.01 -13.11 -0.41
C SER A 398 6.06 -12.33 0.91
N LEU A 399 7.21 -11.74 1.25
CA LEU A 399 7.39 -10.92 2.46
C LEU A 399 6.51 -9.67 2.43
N PHE A 400 6.41 -8.99 1.29
CA PHE A 400 5.56 -7.80 1.17
C PHE A 400 4.07 -8.15 1.30
N LEU A 401 3.67 -9.32 0.80
CA LEU A 401 2.32 -9.84 1.02
C LEU A 401 2.07 -10.16 2.51
N VAL A 402 3.04 -10.75 3.21
CA VAL A 402 2.96 -10.96 4.68
C VAL A 402 2.80 -9.62 5.41
N LEU A 403 3.64 -8.62 5.10
CA LEU A 403 3.60 -7.31 5.76
C LEU A 403 2.26 -6.59 5.54
N TRP A 404 1.76 -6.63 4.30
CA TRP A 404 0.43 -6.11 3.98
C TRP A 404 -0.67 -6.85 4.74
N PHE A 405 -0.70 -8.19 4.66
CA PHE A 405 -1.75 -9.00 5.26
C PHE A 405 -1.75 -8.89 6.79
N SER A 406 -0.59 -9.04 7.43
CA SER A 406 -0.43 -8.94 8.88
C SER A 406 -0.86 -7.58 9.41
N THR A 407 -0.49 -6.50 8.70
CA THR A 407 -0.96 -5.14 9.03
C THR A 407 -2.48 -5.04 8.93
N THR A 408 -3.07 -5.44 7.79
CA THR A 408 -4.51 -5.34 7.57
C THR A 408 -5.29 -6.12 8.63
N VAL A 409 -4.85 -7.34 8.94
CA VAL A 409 -5.46 -8.18 9.98
C VAL A 409 -5.29 -7.55 11.36
N ALA A 410 -4.10 -7.10 11.73
CA ALA A 410 -3.85 -6.51 13.05
C ALA A 410 -4.68 -5.23 13.26
N SER A 411 -4.70 -4.32 12.29
CA SER A 411 -5.52 -3.11 12.36
C SER A 411 -7.01 -3.43 12.40
N ALA A 412 -7.48 -4.39 11.58
CA ALA A 412 -8.88 -4.84 11.61
C ALA A 412 -9.27 -5.49 12.94
N MET A 413 -8.37 -6.27 13.56
CA MET A 413 -8.61 -6.89 14.87
C MET A 413 -8.69 -5.86 15.99
N ILE A 414 -7.79 -4.86 16.01
CA ILE A 414 -7.81 -3.80 17.03
C ILE A 414 -9.08 -2.97 16.91
N LEU A 415 -9.42 -2.50 15.70
CA LEU A 415 -10.60 -1.69 15.49
C LEU A 415 -11.89 -2.51 15.62
N GLY A 416 -11.90 -3.74 15.12
CA GLY A 416 -13.03 -4.66 15.27
C GLY A 416 -13.30 -5.01 16.73
N GLY A 417 -12.26 -5.27 17.52
CA GLY A 417 -12.37 -5.48 18.96
C GLY A 417 -12.89 -4.25 19.70
N MET A 418 -12.40 -3.06 19.32
CA MET A 418 -12.95 -1.78 19.81
C MET A 418 -14.45 -1.66 19.50
N GLY A 419 -14.84 -1.97 18.26
CA GLY A 419 -16.25 -1.97 17.82
C GLY A 419 -17.10 -2.93 18.64
N MET A 420 -16.64 -4.17 18.86
CA MET A 420 -17.38 -5.17 19.64
C MET A 420 -17.69 -4.71 21.07
N VAL A 421 -16.76 -3.97 21.71
CA VAL A 421 -16.92 -3.51 23.09
C VAL A 421 -17.71 -2.20 23.17
N MET A 422 -17.46 -1.27 22.26
CA MET A 422 -17.89 0.13 22.41
C MET A 422 -19.02 0.55 21.44
N ASN A 423 -19.47 -0.30 20.50
CA ASN A 423 -20.50 0.09 19.53
C ASN A 423 -21.78 0.66 20.16
N PRO A 424 -22.34 0.08 21.24
CA PRO A 424 -23.56 0.63 21.85
C PRO A 424 -23.39 2.09 22.29
N VAL A 425 -22.19 2.45 22.78
CA VAL A 425 -21.85 3.83 23.18
C VAL A 425 -21.61 4.70 21.95
N PHE A 426 -20.94 4.20 20.91
CA PHE A 426 -20.68 4.99 19.72
C PHE A 426 -21.95 5.30 18.93
N ARG A 427 -22.93 4.40 18.90
CA ARG A 427 -24.23 4.63 18.23
C ARG A 427 -25.06 5.73 18.90
N SER A 428 -24.86 6.00 20.20
CA SER A 428 -25.53 7.10 20.89
C SER A 428 -24.84 8.46 20.72
N LEU A 429 -23.69 8.52 20.03
CA LEU A 429 -22.91 9.74 19.85
C LEU A 429 -23.09 10.30 18.42
N PRO A 430 -22.93 11.62 18.23
CA PRO A 430 -23.09 12.23 16.92
C PRO A 430 -22.00 11.76 15.94
N ILE A 431 -22.44 11.44 14.73
CA ILE A 431 -21.57 11.03 13.63
C ILE A 431 -20.77 12.22 13.11
N VAL A 432 -19.46 12.04 12.96
CA VAL A 432 -18.55 12.99 12.31
C VAL A 432 -18.38 12.56 10.86
N MET A 433 -18.77 13.43 9.93
CA MET A 433 -18.70 13.15 8.50
C MET A 433 -18.35 14.42 7.72
N PRO A 434 -17.51 14.33 6.67
CA PRO A 434 -17.27 15.44 5.77
C PRO A 434 -18.57 15.92 5.11
N GLU A 435 -18.75 17.23 5.07
CA GLU A 435 -19.93 17.89 4.47
C GLU A 435 -20.25 17.38 3.06
N ARG A 436 -19.24 17.09 2.25
CA ARG A 436 -19.45 16.58 0.89
C ARG A 436 -19.99 15.17 0.83
N VAL A 437 -19.53 14.29 1.72
CA VAL A 437 -20.04 12.93 1.83
C VAL A 437 -21.47 12.98 2.34
N ARG A 438 -21.75 13.86 3.31
CA ARG A 438 -23.11 14.13 3.80
C ARG A 438 -24.02 14.61 2.66
N ASN A 439 -23.60 15.62 1.90
CA ASN A 439 -24.40 16.16 0.80
C ASN A 439 -24.59 15.14 -0.33
N TRP A 440 -23.61 14.27 -0.59
CA TRP A 440 -23.75 13.20 -1.57
C TRP A 440 -24.77 12.14 -1.12
N LEU A 441 -24.73 11.74 0.16
CA LEU A 441 -25.71 10.81 0.73
C LEU A 441 -27.13 11.39 0.70
N LEU A 442 -27.28 12.67 1.06
CA LEU A 442 -28.59 13.35 1.05
C LEU A 442 -29.09 13.67 -0.37
N GLY A 443 -28.19 14.04 -1.28
CA GLY A 443 -28.55 14.41 -2.66
C GLY A 443 -29.01 13.21 -3.51
N ALA A 444 -28.49 12.01 -3.22
CA ALA A 444 -28.95 10.78 -3.86
C ALA A 444 -30.42 10.46 -3.52
N GLU A 445 -30.95 11.01 -2.43
CA GLU A 445 -32.32 10.81 -1.97
C GLU A 445 -33.31 11.70 -2.74
N VAL A 446 -32.92 12.96 -3.00
CA VAL A 446 -33.78 13.92 -3.72
C VAL A 446 -33.99 13.49 -5.18
N GLU A 447 -32.94 13.04 -5.87
CA GLU A 447 -33.07 12.50 -7.24
C GLU A 447 -33.82 11.15 -7.30
N GLY A 448 -33.91 10.42 -6.19
CA GLY A 448 -34.68 9.17 -6.10
C GLY A 448 -36.16 9.38 -5.75
N ALA A 449 -36.50 10.44 -5.01
CA ALA A 449 -37.85 10.77 -4.58
C ALA A 449 -38.70 11.44 -5.67
N ASP A 450 -38.08 12.06 -6.68
CA ASP A 450 -38.78 12.75 -7.78
C ASP A 450 -39.57 11.82 -8.72
N HIS A 451 -39.56 10.49 -8.50
CA HIS A 451 -40.40 9.54 -9.23
C HIS A 451 -41.56 8.92 -8.44
N GLU A 452 -41.67 9.15 -7.13
CA GLU A 452 -42.79 8.65 -6.32
C GLU A 452 -43.17 9.66 -5.22
N HIS A 453 -44.26 10.39 -5.46
CA HIS A 453 -45.04 11.21 -4.53
C HIS A 453 -44.55 12.61 -4.14
N ASP A 454 -45.35 13.59 -4.62
CA ASP A 454 -45.50 14.97 -4.16
C ASP A 454 -45.82 15.03 -2.65
N TYR A 455 -44.78 15.01 -1.81
CA TYR A 455 -44.89 15.31 -0.37
C TYR A 455 -44.36 16.71 -0.09
N GLY A 456 -45.25 17.54 0.46
CA GLY A 456 -45.03 18.94 0.73
C GLY A 456 -43.79 19.24 1.58
N THR A 457 -43.17 20.37 1.28
CA THR A 457 -42.02 20.96 1.93
C THR A 457 -42.19 21.10 3.45
N THR A 458 -41.71 20.12 4.21
CA THR A 458 -41.42 20.28 5.64
C THR A 458 -39.91 20.32 5.82
N SER A 459 -39.40 21.47 6.30
CA SER A 459 -38.03 21.64 6.76
C SER A 459 -37.82 20.78 8.01
N ASP A 460 -37.37 19.55 7.82
CA ASP A 460 -37.34 18.55 8.89
C ASP A 460 -35.94 18.47 9.53
N ASP A 461 -35.83 18.91 10.77
CA ASP A 461 -34.66 18.77 11.66
C ASP A 461 -34.41 17.30 12.09
N SER A 462 -35.23 16.36 11.61
CA SER A 462 -35.16 14.93 11.89
C SER A 462 -33.85 14.26 11.45
N LEU A 463 -33.09 14.87 10.55
CA LEU A 463 -31.77 14.38 10.10
C LEU A 463 -30.63 14.59 11.12
N GLN A 464 -30.87 15.31 12.22
CA GLN A 464 -29.97 15.29 13.38
C GLN A 464 -30.17 14.04 14.24
N ASP A 465 -31.23 13.25 14.01
CA ASP A 465 -31.46 11.99 14.71
C ASP A 465 -30.39 10.96 14.30
N PRO A 466 -29.52 10.52 15.23
CA PRO A 466 -28.48 9.53 14.96
C PRO A 466 -29.04 8.21 14.41
N GLN A 467 -30.29 7.85 14.75
CA GLN A 467 -30.91 6.59 14.31
C GLN A 467 -31.22 6.61 12.82
N VAL A 468 -31.68 7.76 12.33
CA VAL A 468 -32.00 7.99 10.92
C VAL A 468 -30.70 7.98 10.10
N ALA A 469 -29.67 8.72 10.52
CA ALA A 469 -28.34 8.71 9.89
C ALA A 469 -27.70 7.30 9.84
N GLN A 470 -27.96 6.46 10.84
CA GLN A 470 -27.44 5.10 10.88
C GLN A 470 -28.21 4.16 9.96
N ALA A 471 -29.55 4.23 9.92
CA ALA A 471 -30.35 3.51 8.94
C ALA A 471 -29.92 3.85 7.50
N TYR A 472 -29.60 5.13 7.24
CA TYR A 472 -29.03 5.56 5.96
C TYR A 472 -27.68 4.94 5.62
N MET A 473 -26.80 4.71 6.60
CA MET A 473 -25.53 4.01 6.35
C MET A 473 -25.74 2.52 6.06
N GLU A 474 -26.79 1.91 6.63
CA GLU A 474 -27.12 0.51 6.42
C GLU A 474 -27.81 0.27 5.05
N ASP A 475 -28.62 1.23 4.58
CA ASP A 475 -29.42 1.16 3.35
C ASP A 475 -28.89 1.95 2.14
N ALA A 476 -27.81 2.73 2.29
CA ALA A 476 -27.23 3.48 1.17
C ALA A 476 -26.98 2.56 -0.05
N PRO A 477 -27.38 2.98 -1.27
CA PRO A 477 -27.30 2.15 -2.45
C PRO A 477 -25.86 1.66 -2.63
N ARG A 478 -25.70 0.33 -2.60
CA ARG A 478 -24.44 -0.36 -2.87
C ARG A 478 -24.11 -0.18 -4.36
N GLY A 479 -23.52 0.96 -4.70
CA GLY A 479 -23.25 1.39 -6.08
C GLY A 479 -22.24 0.56 -6.85
#